data_AF-A0A4R9QH02-F1
#
_entry.id   AF-A0A4R9QH02-F1
#
_cell.length_a   1.000
_cell.length_b   1.000
_cell.length_c   1.000
_cell.angle_alpha   90.00
_cell.angle_beta   90.00
_cell.angle_gamma   90.00
#
_symmetry.space_group_name_H-M   'P 1'
#
loop_
_entity.id
_entity.type
_entity.pdbx_description
1 polymer ?
#
loop_
_entity_poly.entity_id
_entity_poly.type
_entity_poly.pdbx_seq_one_letter_code
_entity_poly.pdbx_strand_id
1 'polypeptide(L)'
;MKKAITILVLTIALGACSQTEKGAAIGGLGGAAVGAAVANNPTQGAVVGGAVGAIAGALIGHASESGQCRYRDRYGRVYVARCPSGY
;
A
#
# COMPACT_ATOMS: atom_id res chain seq x y z
N MET A 1 -10.62 -24.00 4.39
CA MET A 1 -11.07 -23.29 5.61
C MET A 1 -9.98 -22.39 6.18
N LYS A 2 -8.83 -22.91 6.65
CA LYS A 2 -7.77 -22.09 7.27
C LYS A 2 -7.18 -21.01 6.36
N LYS A 3 -6.97 -21.30 5.07
CA LYS A 3 -6.43 -20.35 4.07
C LYS A 3 -7.33 -19.15 3.82
N ALA A 4 -8.66 -19.36 3.81
CA ALA A 4 -9.62 -18.28 3.63
C ALA A 4 -9.62 -17.32 4.83
N ILE A 5 -9.48 -17.87 6.05
CA ILE A 5 -9.38 -17.08 7.28
C ILE A 5 -8.08 -16.26 7.29
N THR A 6 -6.96 -16.83 6.85
CA THR A 6 -5.69 -16.10 6.77
C THR A 6 -5.73 -14.97 5.74
N ILE A 7 -6.30 -15.21 4.57
CA ILE A 7 -6.47 -14.17 3.53
C ILE A 7 -7.38 -13.06 4.04
N LEU A 8 -8.50 -13.41 4.69
CA LEU A 8 -9.44 -12.43 5.24
C LEU A 8 -8.77 -11.54 6.31
N VAL A 9 -8.04 -12.14 7.25
CA VAL A 9 -7.30 -11.39 8.28
C VAL A 9 -6.24 -10.49 7.66
N LEU A 10 -5.53 -10.97 6.63
CA LEU A 10 -4.56 -10.17 5.89
C LEU A 10 -5.25 -8.96 5.24
N THR A 11 -6.38 -9.16 4.56
CA THR A 11 -7.10 -8.06 3.90
C THR A 11 -7.62 -7.00 4.87
N ILE A 12 -8.00 -7.41 6.09
CA ILE A 12 -8.42 -6.48 7.15
C ILE A 12 -7.21 -5.71 7.69
N ALA A 13 -6.07 -6.37 7.89
CA ALA A 13 -4.83 -5.72 8.29
C ALA A 13 -4.32 -4.72 7.24
N LEU A 14 -4.43 -5.05 5.94
CA LEU A 14 -4.15 -4.12 4.84
C LEU A 14 -5.15 -2.94 4.78
N GLY A 15 -6.33 -3.07 5.38
CA GLY A 15 -7.29 -1.98 5.53
C GLY A 15 -6.98 -1.04 6.71
N ALA A 16 -6.13 -1.47 7.64
CA ALA A 16 -5.64 -0.66 8.76
C ALA A 16 -4.33 0.09 8.44
N CYS A 17 -3.58 -0.34 7.42
CA CYS A 17 -2.42 0.39 6.90
C CYS A 17 -2.83 1.64 6.10
N SER A 18 -1.98 2.67 6.10
CA SER A 18 -2.12 3.83 5.20
C SER A 18 -2.08 3.38 3.73
N GLN A 19 -2.72 4.15 2.84
CA GLN A 19 -2.62 3.96 1.38
C GLN A 19 -1.17 3.87 0.90
N THR A 20 -0.27 4.58 1.57
CA THR A 20 1.18 4.51 1.37
C THR A 20 1.72 3.10 1.57
N GLU A 21 1.53 2.52 2.76
CA GLU A 21 2.07 1.20 3.09
C GLU A 21 1.47 0.12 2.20
N LYS A 22 0.18 0.25 1.89
CA LYS A 22 -0.51 -0.65 0.97
C LYS A 22 0.07 -0.56 -0.44
N GLY A 23 0.29 0.65 -0.94
CA GLY A 23 0.94 0.90 -2.22
C GLY A 23 2.37 0.35 -2.25
N ALA A 24 3.15 0.59 -1.19
CA ALA A 24 4.52 0.09 -1.05
C ALA A 24 4.58 -1.44 -1.01
N ALA A 25 3.68 -2.08 -0.26
CA ALA A 25 3.63 -3.53 -0.15
C ALA A 25 3.20 -4.19 -1.47
N ILE A 26 2.15 -3.67 -2.11
CA ILE A 26 1.68 -4.22 -3.40
C ILE A 26 2.69 -3.96 -4.51
N GLY A 27 3.20 -2.74 -4.59
CA GLY A 27 4.21 -2.35 -5.57
C GLY A 27 5.53 -3.12 -5.35
N GLY A 28 5.96 -3.30 -4.10
CA GLY A 28 7.18 -4.01 -3.77
C GLY A 28 7.09 -5.52 -4.01
N LEU A 29 6.02 -6.17 -3.54
CA LEU A 29 5.83 -7.61 -3.78
C LEU A 29 5.57 -7.90 -5.26
N GLY A 30 4.74 -7.10 -5.92
CA GLY A 30 4.46 -7.23 -7.35
C GLY A 30 5.70 -6.95 -8.20
N GLY A 31 6.41 -5.87 -7.90
CA GLY A 31 7.65 -5.49 -8.58
C GLY A 31 8.76 -6.52 -8.38
N ALA A 32 8.87 -7.13 -7.19
CA ALA A 32 9.83 -8.21 -6.94
C ALA A 32 9.49 -9.47 -7.74
N ALA A 33 8.21 -9.86 -7.79
CA ALA A 33 7.77 -11.04 -8.54
C ALA A 33 8.03 -10.87 -10.05
N VAL A 34 7.68 -9.71 -10.61
CA VAL A 34 7.91 -9.40 -12.03
C VAL A 34 9.39 -9.26 -12.32
N GLY A 35 10.14 -8.55 -11.47
CA GLY A 35 11.59 -8.39 -11.62
C GLY A 35 12.34 -9.72 -11.58
N ALA A 36 11.93 -10.64 -10.71
CA ALA A 36 12.48 -12.00 -10.66
C ALA A 36 12.19 -12.81 -11.92
N ALA A 37 11.02 -12.61 -12.53
CA ALA A 37 10.58 -13.38 -13.69
C ALA A 37 11.23 -12.93 -15.01
N VAL A 38 11.58 -11.65 -15.13
CA VAL A 38 12.06 -11.06 -16.38
C VAL A 38 13.59 -10.86 -16.40
N ALA A 39 14.23 -10.73 -15.24
CA ALA A 39 15.68 -10.52 -15.17
C ALA A 39 16.48 -11.80 -15.45
N ASN A 40 17.63 -11.64 -16.09
CA ASN A 40 18.60 -12.72 -16.29
C ASN A 40 19.06 -13.36 -14.97
N ASN A 41 19.15 -12.55 -13.91
CA ASN A 41 19.37 -13.03 -12.55
C ASN A 41 18.12 -12.75 -11.70
N PRO A 42 17.37 -13.79 -11.29
CA PRO A 42 16.09 -13.62 -10.60
C PRO A 42 16.23 -12.95 -9.24
N THR A 43 17.34 -13.14 -8.51
CA THR A 43 17.53 -12.51 -7.20
C THR A 43 17.79 -11.01 -7.35
N GLN A 44 18.65 -10.63 -8.28
CA GLN A 44 18.93 -9.23 -8.59
C GLN A 44 17.68 -8.54 -9.13
N GLY A 45 16.95 -9.20 -10.04
CA GLY A 45 15.68 -8.71 -10.57
C GLY A 45 14.61 -8.53 -9.49
N ALA A 46 14.49 -9.48 -8.56
CA ALA A 46 13.56 -9.38 -7.43
C ALA A 46 13.89 -8.21 -6.50
N VAL A 47 15.16 -8.01 -6.16
CA VAL A 47 15.59 -6.93 -5.27
C VAL A 47 15.37 -5.57 -5.93
N VAL A 48 15.77 -5.43 -7.19
CA VAL A 48 15.61 -4.16 -7.93
C VAL A 48 14.14 -3.87 -8.19
N GLY A 49 13.40 -4.85 -8.72
CA GLY A 49 11.97 -4.72 -9.00
C GLY A 49 11.16 -4.47 -7.73
N GLY A 50 11.53 -5.11 -6.62
CA GLY A 50 10.89 -4.91 -5.32
C GLY A 50 11.19 -3.56 -4.70
N ALA A 51 12.44 -3.09 -4.77
CA ALA A 51 12.80 -1.76 -4.27
C ALA A 51 12.11 -0.65 -5.08
N VAL A 52 12.18 -0.71 -6.42
CA VAL A 52 11.55 0.27 -7.30
C VAL A 52 10.03 0.24 -7.16
N GLY A 53 9.44 -0.95 -7.16
CA GLY A 53 8.00 -1.13 -6.99
C GLY A 53 7.51 -0.65 -5.62
N ALA A 54 8.26 -0.87 -4.54
CA ALA A 54 7.91 -0.39 -3.21
C ALA A 54 7.97 1.14 -3.14
N ILE A 55 9.01 1.77 -3.69
CA ILE A 55 9.14 3.23 -3.71
C ILE A 55 8.03 3.86 -4.56
N ALA A 56 7.82 3.37 -5.79
CA ALA A 56 6.78 3.87 -6.67
C ALA A 56 5.38 3.68 -6.06
N GLY A 57 5.12 2.50 -5.50
CA GLY A 57 3.88 2.19 -4.81
C GLY A 57 3.65 3.05 -3.57
N ALA A 58 4.69 3.31 -2.77
CA ALA A 58 4.63 4.23 -1.63
C ALA A 58 4.27 5.64 -2.08
N LEU A 59 4.93 6.15 -3.12
CA LEU A 59 4.68 7.50 -3.66
C LEU A 59 3.26 7.65 -4.20
N ILE A 60 2.75 6.64 -4.91
CA ILE A 60 1.36 6.64 -5.39
C ILE A 60 0.38 6.59 -4.22
N GLY A 61 0.66 5.77 -3.21
CA GLY A 61 -0.14 5.70 -1.99
C GLY A 61 -0.14 7.02 -1.20
N HIS A 62 1.02 7.65 -1.06
CA HIS A 62 1.18 8.98 -0.46
C HIS A 62 0.43 10.06 -1.24
N ALA A 63 0.51 10.04 -2.57
CA ALA A 63 -0.21 10.98 -3.42
C ALA A 63 -1.73 10.77 -3.34
N SER A 64 -2.19 9.54 -3.17
CA SER A 64 -3.61 9.23 -2.94
C SER A 64 -4.11 9.75 -1.58
N GLU A 65 -3.20 9.86 -0.60
CA GLU A 65 -3.46 10.49 0.71
C GLU A 65 -3.37 12.03 0.65
N SER A 66 -2.74 12.59 -0.40
CA SER A 66 -2.70 14.04 -0.60
C SER A 66 -4.11 14.58 -0.88
N GLY A 67 -4.54 15.55 -0.06
CA GLY A 67 -5.91 16.06 -0.09
C GLY A 67 -6.92 15.26 0.73
N GLN A 68 -6.47 14.29 1.55
CA GLN A 68 -7.31 13.66 2.57
C GLN A 68 -6.98 14.21 3.96
N CYS A 69 -7.99 14.76 4.64
CA CYS A 69 -7.90 15.30 5.99
C CYS A 69 -8.48 14.29 6.99
N ARG A 70 -7.80 14.13 8.14
CA ARG A 70 -8.30 13.31 9.25
C ARG A 70 -9.26 14.15 10.09
N TYR A 71 -10.51 13.70 10.19
CA TYR A 71 -11.53 14.30 11.04
C TYR A 71 -11.82 13.39 12.23
N ARG A 72 -12.18 14.00 13.36
CA ARG A 72 -12.64 13.29 14.55
C ARG A 72 -14.09 13.70 14.82
N ASP A 73 -15.01 12.75 14.87
CA ASP A 73 -16.40 13.03 15.25
C ASP A 73 -16.55 13.25 16.76
N ARG A 74 -17.75 13.66 17.21
CA ARG A 74 -18.03 13.87 18.64
C ARG A 74 -18.07 12.58 19.47
N TYR A 75 -18.16 11.42 18.82
CA TYR A 75 -18.08 10.09 19.41
C TYR A 75 -16.63 9.54 19.43
N GLY A 76 -15.64 10.35 19.04
CA GLY A 76 -14.22 10.00 19.04
C GLY A 76 -13.76 9.16 17.83
N ARG A 77 -14.64 8.90 16.86
CA ARG A 77 -14.28 8.12 15.67
C ARG A 77 -13.47 8.99 14.71
N VAL A 78 -12.32 8.47 14.29
CA VAL A 78 -11.44 9.14 13.32
C VAL A 78 -11.78 8.64 11.92
N TYR A 79 -12.12 9.54 11.00
CA TYR A 79 -12.40 9.22 9.60
C TYR A 79 -11.56 10.09 8.67
N VAL A 80 -11.22 9.54 7.51
CA VAL A 80 -10.43 10.20 6.48
C VAL A 80 -11.37 10.63 5.36
N ALA A 81 -11.44 11.92 5.06
CA ALA A 81 -12.28 12.47 3.98
C ALA A 81 -11.48 13.51 3.18
N ARG A 82 -11.94 13.87 1.98
CA ARG A 82 -11.29 14.95 1.22
C ARG A 82 -11.26 16.23 2.03
N CYS A 83 -10.11 16.89 2.07
CA CYS A 83 -9.99 18.23 2.63
C CYS A 83 -10.93 19.18 1.87
N PRO A 84 -11.67 20.06 2.57
CA PRO A 84 -12.48 21.08 1.93
C PRO A 84 -11.57 21.97 1.06
N SER A 85 -12.01 22.25 -0.17
CA SER A 85 -11.29 23.15 -1.08
C SER A 85 -11.43 24.59 -0.56
N GLY A 86 -10.44 25.08 0.19
CA GLY A 86 -10.49 26.46 0.69
C GLY A 86 -9.51 26.85 1.82
N TYR A 87 -8.42 26.11 2.03
CA TYR A 87 -7.35 26.52 2.96
C TYR A 87 -6.03 26.74 2.22
#